data_AF-A0A7X2HJ40-F1
#
_entry.id   AF-A0A7X2HJ40-F1
#
_cell.length_a   1.000
_cell.length_b   1.000
_cell.length_c   1.000
_cell.angle_alpha   90.00
_cell.angle_beta   90.00
_cell.angle_gamma   90.00
#
_symmetry.space_group_name_H-M   'P 1'
#
loop_
_entity.id
_entity.type
_entity.pdbx_description
1 polymer ?
#
loop_
_entity_poly.entity_id
_entity_poly.type
_entity_poly.pdbx_seq_one_letter_code
_entity_poly.pdbx_strand_id
1 'polypeptide(L)'
;MVSRRQFLGGTGAAMLGAAMVSRAGAASLPEAPLQSKPATQPPLAPPNGRPYNPVVTLNGWTLPWRMRGGWKEFHLVAEPVEREFAPGMTGHLWGYNGQSPGPTIECVEGDRVRIFVTNKLPEHTTVHWHGMILPAGMDGVGGLSQPHIPTGKTFVYEFEMKKSGTFMYHPHSDEMVQMAMGMMGLIVVHPKDPAQHRVDRDFVFLLAAYDIDPGSYTPRVAEMTNFNMWTWNSRVFPGIDPLPVRLGDRVRIRMGNLTMTNHPMHLHGHTFEVAGTDGGWVQPSARWPEVTTDIAVGQMRAIEFIADNPGDWAFHCHKSHHTMNAMGHNVPTMIGVQQKDLAKKMNALMPDYMGMGQAGMADMGEMEMPLPDNTLPMMTGQGPFGAIEMGGMFTVMKVRRDLSRNSYADPGWYKHPKGTVAYEYTGTGIDD
;
A
#
# COMPACT_ATOMS: atom_id res chain seq x y z
N MET A 1 62.41 -12.11 -6.07
CA MET A 1 62.16 -12.01 -7.53
C MET A 1 61.16 -13.09 -7.92
N VAL A 2 59.90 -12.72 -8.10
CA VAL A 2 58.83 -13.60 -8.56
C VAL A 2 58.64 -13.31 -10.05
N SER A 3 58.84 -14.32 -10.91
CA SER A 3 58.80 -14.14 -12.37
C SER A 3 57.38 -14.33 -12.91
N ARG A 4 57.01 -13.43 -13.85
CA ARG A 4 55.68 -13.23 -14.44
C ARG A 4 55.20 -14.34 -15.41
N ARG A 5 55.32 -15.63 -15.06
CA ARG A 5 54.90 -16.73 -15.96
C ARG A 5 54.07 -17.87 -15.32
N GLN A 6 53.25 -17.55 -14.32
CA GLN A 6 52.19 -18.45 -13.84
C GLN A 6 50.83 -17.72 -13.77
N PHE A 7 50.39 -17.15 -14.90
CA PHE A 7 49.05 -16.53 -15.01
C PHE A 7 48.16 -17.17 -16.08
N LEU A 8 48.51 -18.34 -16.63
CA LEU A 8 47.65 -19.04 -17.59
C LEU A 8 47.68 -20.55 -17.31
N GLY A 9 46.81 -21.00 -16.40
CA GLY A 9 46.70 -22.39 -16.01
C GLY A 9 45.73 -22.57 -14.85
N GLY A 10 44.49 -22.15 -15.03
CA GLY A 10 43.46 -22.20 -13.97
C GLY A 10 42.06 -21.84 -14.45
N THR A 11 41.73 -22.09 -15.71
CA THR A 11 40.34 -22.04 -16.20
C THR A 11 39.75 -23.45 -16.08
N GLY A 12 39.31 -23.81 -14.88
CA GLY A 12 38.72 -25.11 -14.59
C GLY A 12 37.79 -25.04 -13.39
N ALA A 13 36.49 -24.99 -13.68
CA ALA A 13 35.37 -25.36 -12.80
C ALA A 13 35.15 -24.54 -11.51
N ALA A 14 34.44 -23.41 -11.65
CA ALA A 14 33.67 -22.82 -10.54
C ALA A 14 32.46 -22.01 -11.04
N MET A 15 31.54 -22.65 -11.77
CA MET A 15 30.19 -22.11 -12.05
C MET A 15 29.21 -23.28 -12.27
N LEU A 16 28.80 -23.94 -11.19
CA LEU A 16 27.65 -24.85 -11.20
C LEU A 16 26.88 -24.70 -9.88
N GLY A 17 25.94 -23.74 -9.90
CA GLY A 17 24.94 -23.55 -8.86
C GLY A 17 23.58 -23.15 -9.44
N ALA A 18 23.31 -23.47 -10.70
CA ALA A 18 21.95 -23.43 -11.24
C ALA A 18 21.31 -24.79 -10.97
N ALA A 19 20.36 -24.84 -10.04
CA ALA A 19 19.54 -26.03 -9.84
C ALA A 19 18.89 -26.41 -11.19
N MET A 20 19.23 -27.59 -11.71
CA MET A 20 18.53 -28.15 -12.86
C MET A 20 17.10 -28.49 -12.43
N VAL A 21 16.17 -27.56 -12.65
CA VAL A 21 14.75 -27.89 -12.69
C VAL A 21 14.57 -28.75 -13.93
N SER A 22 14.24 -30.03 -13.76
CA SER A 22 13.91 -30.88 -14.91
C SER A 22 12.81 -30.20 -15.73
N ARG A 23 12.87 -30.26 -17.06
CA ARG A 23 11.81 -29.69 -17.92
C ARG A 23 10.40 -30.21 -17.55
N ALA A 24 10.31 -31.39 -16.91
CA ALA A 24 9.07 -31.93 -16.35
C ALA A 24 8.61 -31.24 -15.05
N GLY A 25 9.52 -30.73 -14.21
CA GLY A 25 9.21 -29.92 -13.04
C GLY A 25 8.85 -28.47 -13.38
N ALA A 26 9.41 -27.90 -14.45
CA ALA A 26 9.03 -26.57 -14.93
C ALA A 26 7.58 -26.52 -15.46
N ALA A 27 7.06 -27.64 -15.97
CA ALA A 27 5.67 -27.76 -16.41
C ALA A 27 4.65 -27.97 -15.26
N SER A 28 5.12 -28.29 -14.04
CA SER A 28 4.23 -28.57 -12.91
C SER A 28 3.89 -27.34 -12.08
N LEU A 29 4.78 -26.34 -12.01
CA LEU A 29 4.51 -25.07 -11.34
C LEU A 29 3.63 -24.15 -12.22
N PRO A 30 2.69 -23.40 -11.64
CA PRO A 30 2.06 -22.29 -12.34
C PRO A 30 3.11 -21.25 -12.72
N GLU A 31 2.88 -20.51 -13.80
CA GLU A 31 3.70 -19.33 -14.12
C GLU A 31 3.66 -18.35 -12.94
N ALA A 32 4.79 -17.70 -12.66
CA ALA A 32 4.91 -16.64 -11.67
C ALA A 32 4.84 -15.28 -12.39
N PRO A 33 3.65 -14.71 -12.59
CA PRO A 33 3.55 -13.37 -13.16
C PRO A 33 4.25 -12.36 -12.26
N LEU A 34 4.92 -11.39 -12.86
CA LEU A 34 5.58 -10.28 -12.19
C LEU A 34 4.97 -8.96 -12.64
N GLN A 35 4.89 -8.01 -11.73
CA GLN A 35 4.50 -6.64 -12.03
C GLN A 35 5.39 -5.72 -11.21
N SER A 36 5.90 -4.65 -11.80
CA SER A 36 6.74 -3.66 -11.10
C SER A 36 6.19 -2.24 -11.19
N LYS A 37 5.18 -2.00 -12.03
CA LYS A 37 4.62 -0.65 -12.22
C LYS A 37 3.83 -0.20 -10.98
N PRO A 38 4.00 1.06 -10.53
CA PRO A 38 3.34 1.54 -9.31
C PRO A 38 1.86 1.88 -9.48
N ALA A 39 1.33 1.89 -10.71
CA ALA A 39 -0.05 2.29 -11.00
C ALA A 39 -1.06 1.19 -10.66
N THR A 40 -2.25 1.59 -10.23
CA THR A 40 -3.40 0.70 -10.02
C THR A 40 -3.70 -0.07 -11.30
N GLN A 41 -3.71 -1.40 -11.22
CA GLN A 41 -4.16 -2.23 -12.33
C GLN A 41 -5.68 -2.37 -12.30
N PRO A 42 -6.34 -2.45 -13.49
CA PRO A 42 -7.75 -2.78 -13.56
C PRO A 42 -8.07 -4.10 -12.84
N PRO A 43 -9.28 -4.23 -12.26
CA PRO A 43 -9.70 -5.46 -11.61
C PRO A 43 -9.67 -6.64 -12.58
N LEU A 44 -9.13 -7.78 -12.14
CA LEU A 44 -9.05 -8.98 -12.97
C LEU A 44 -10.35 -9.79 -12.85
N ALA A 45 -11.19 -9.73 -13.87
CA ALA A 45 -12.37 -10.59 -13.95
C ALA A 45 -11.95 -12.07 -14.00
N PRO A 46 -12.60 -12.97 -13.23
CA PRO A 46 -12.25 -14.38 -13.26
C PRO A 46 -12.49 -14.96 -14.66
N PRO A 47 -11.48 -15.55 -15.32
CA PRO A 47 -11.63 -16.10 -16.67
C PRO A 47 -12.47 -17.39 -16.68
N ASN A 48 -12.57 -18.06 -15.53
CA ASN A 48 -13.33 -19.28 -15.28
C ASN A 48 -13.53 -19.44 -13.76
N GLY A 49 -13.98 -20.62 -13.30
CA GLY A 49 -14.21 -20.89 -11.88
C GLY A 49 -15.53 -20.29 -11.38
N ARG A 50 -15.62 -20.04 -10.07
CA ARG A 50 -16.80 -19.40 -9.46
C ARG A 50 -16.81 -17.90 -9.79
N PRO A 51 -17.95 -17.34 -10.22
CA PRO A 51 -18.03 -15.90 -10.50
C PRO A 51 -17.94 -15.10 -9.20
N TYR A 52 -17.32 -13.93 -9.26
CA TYR A 52 -17.26 -12.93 -8.18
C TYR A 52 -17.11 -11.53 -8.77
N ASN A 53 -17.35 -10.50 -7.95
CA ASN A 53 -17.13 -9.10 -8.31
C ASN A 53 -15.70 -8.72 -7.88
N PRO A 54 -14.73 -8.54 -8.79
CA PRO A 54 -13.34 -8.37 -8.39
C PRO A 54 -13.11 -7.03 -7.68
N VAL A 55 -12.12 -7.02 -6.79
CA VAL A 55 -11.69 -5.83 -6.06
C VAL A 55 -10.60 -5.06 -6.82
N VAL A 56 -10.50 -3.76 -6.58
CA VAL A 56 -9.37 -2.94 -7.05
C VAL A 56 -8.37 -2.74 -5.93
N THR A 57 -7.16 -3.22 -6.15
CA THR A 57 -6.04 -3.00 -5.22
C THR A 57 -5.36 -1.68 -5.58
N LEU A 58 -5.46 -0.68 -4.71
CA LEU A 58 -4.94 0.66 -5.00
C LEU A 58 -3.42 0.61 -5.22
N ASN A 59 -2.92 1.14 -6.33
CA ASN A 59 -1.51 1.05 -6.74
C ASN A 59 -0.93 -0.38 -6.71
N GLY A 60 -1.78 -1.38 -6.91
CA GLY A 60 -1.44 -2.80 -6.92
C GLY A 60 -2.22 -3.58 -7.97
N TRP A 61 -2.29 -4.90 -7.81
CA TRP A 61 -2.87 -5.81 -8.80
C TRP A 61 -3.33 -7.13 -8.18
N THR A 62 -4.21 -7.85 -8.88
CA THR A 62 -4.67 -9.19 -8.48
C THR A 62 -3.74 -10.26 -9.05
N LEU A 63 -3.35 -11.23 -8.21
CA LEU A 63 -2.51 -12.37 -8.62
C LEU A 63 -3.30 -13.31 -9.56
N PRO A 64 -2.83 -13.51 -10.80
CA PRO A 64 -3.39 -14.49 -11.72
C PRO A 64 -3.27 -15.91 -11.18
N TRP A 65 -4.18 -16.76 -11.63
CA TRP A 65 -4.30 -18.13 -11.15
C TRP A 65 -4.75 -19.06 -12.27
N ARG A 66 -4.60 -20.37 -12.06
CA ARG A 66 -5.14 -21.41 -12.97
C ARG A 66 -5.92 -22.47 -12.20
N MET A 67 -6.90 -23.11 -12.84
CA MET A 67 -7.50 -24.33 -12.29
C MET A 67 -6.68 -25.56 -12.66
N ARG A 68 -6.41 -26.44 -11.70
CA ARG A 68 -5.84 -27.77 -11.95
C ARG A 68 -6.32 -28.81 -10.94
N GLY A 69 -6.98 -29.86 -11.41
CA GLY A 69 -7.44 -30.97 -10.54
C GLY A 69 -8.36 -30.52 -9.40
N GLY A 70 -9.22 -29.52 -9.66
CA GLY A 70 -10.13 -28.95 -8.64
C GLY A 70 -9.49 -27.95 -7.69
N TRP A 71 -8.20 -27.64 -7.85
CA TRP A 71 -7.50 -26.60 -7.10
C TRP A 71 -7.38 -25.32 -7.91
N LYS A 72 -7.57 -24.18 -7.23
CA LYS A 72 -7.19 -22.86 -7.70
C LYS A 72 -5.72 -22.63 -7.35
N GLU A 73 -4.84 -22.71 -8.34
CA GLU A 73 -3.40 -22.67 -8.16
C GLU A 73 -2.85 -21.25 -8.36
N PHE A 74 -2.03 -20.78 -7.42
CA PHE A 74 -1.34 -19.49 -7.42
C PHE A 74 0.17 -19.68 -7.29
N HIS A 75 0.97 -18.74 -7.80
CA HIS A 75 2.42 -18.70 -7.59
C HIS A 75 2.86 -17.37 -7.00
N LEU A 76 3.28 -17.39 -5.73
CA LEU A 76 3.95 -16.28 -5.07
C LEU A 76 5.46 -16.44 -5.13
N VAL A 77 6.17 -15.33 -5.39
CA VAL A 77 7.63 -15.30 -5.41
C VAL A 77 8.09 -14.22 -4.43
N ALA A 78 8.65 -14.62 -3.30
CA ALA A 78 9.27 -13.70 -2.35
C ALA A 78 10.64 -13.25 -2.89
N GLU A 79 10.85 -11.95 -3.09
CA GLU A 79 12.08 -11.43 -3.69
C GLU A 79 12.36 -9.98 -3.28
N PRO A 80 13.62 -9.50 -3.39
CA PRO A 80 13.91 -8.08 -3.34
C PRO A 80 13.22 -7.32 -4.49
N VAL A 81 12.68 -6.14 -4.19
CA VAL A 81 11.92 -5.30 -5.12
C VAL A 81 12.30 -3.84 -4.97
N GLU A 82 12.18 -3.08 -6.06
CA GLU A 82 12.24 -1.62 -6.02
C GLU A 82 10.80 -1.07 -6.07
N ARG A 83 10.45 -0.17 -5.16
CA ARG A 83 9.12 0.41 -5.06
C ARG A 83 9.23 1.93 -5.00
N GLU A 84 8.73 2.61 -6.02
CA GLU A 84 8.54 4.06 -5.95
C GLU A 84 7.46 4.37 -4.90
N PHE A 85 7.75 5.26 -3.95
CA PHE A 85 6.80 5.74 -2.95
C PHE A 85 5.95 6.87 -3.53
N ALA A 86 6.61 7.82 -4.19
CA ALA A 86 6.07 8.88 -5.02
C ALA A 86 7.17 9.37 -5.98
N PRO A 87 6.86 10.16 -7.02
CA PRO A 87 7.89 10.69 -7.92
C PRO A 87 9.05 11.33 -7.14
N GLY A 88 10.27 10.87 -7.39
CA GLY A 88 11.48 11.34 -6.72
C GLY A 88 11.95 10.52 -5.50
N MET A 89 11.20 9.50 -5.08
CA MET A 89 11.62 8.59 -4.00
C MET A 89 11.26 7.12 -4.29
N THR A 90 12.27 6.26 -4.22
CA THR A 90 12.22 4.81 -4.38
C THR A 90 12.77 4.12 -3.14
N GLY A 91 12.08 3.09 -2.66
CA GLY A 91 12.56 2.18 -1.64
C GLY A 91 13.07 0.87 -2.23
N HIS A 92 14.20 0.39 -1.72
CA HIS A 92 14.67 -0.99 -1.88
C HIS A 92 14.01 -1.83 -0.79
N LEU A 93 12.95 -2.53 -1.18
CA LEU A 93 12.06 -3.29 -0.30
C LEU A 93 12.18 -4.78 -0.60
N TRP A 94 11.53 -5.61 0.22
CA TRP A 94 11.24 -6.99 -0.10
C TRP A 94 9.74 -7.16 -0.30
N GLY A 95 9.35 -8.01 -1.22
CA GLY A 95 7.96 -8.13 -1.61
C GLY A 95 7.64 -9.46 -2.27
N TYR A 96 6.51 -9.50 -2.96
CA TYR A 96 6.09 -10.66 -3.73
C TYR A 96 5.81 -10.28 -5.18
N ASN A 97 6.30 -11.09 -6.11
CA ASN A 97 6.02 -10.98 -7.54
C ASN A 97 6.32 -9.59 -8.13
N GLY A 98 7.44 -8.99 -7.72
CA GLY A 98 7.90 -7.69 -8.19
C GLY A 98 7.34 -6.45 -7.47
N GLN A 99 6.49 -6.59 -6.45
CA GLN A 99 5.96 -5.45 -5.68
C GLN A 99 5.97 -5.65 -4.16
N SER A 100 6.01 -4.52 -3.45
CA SER A 100 5.67 -4.39 -2.03
C SER A 100 4.54 -3.36 -1.89
N PRO A 101 3.40 -3.72 -1.26
CA PRO A 101 2.95 -5.09 -0.99
C PRO A 101 2.89 -5.96 -2.24
N GLY A 102 2.86 -7.27 -2.04
CA GLY A 102 2.59 -8.25 -3.07
C GLY A 102 1.15 -8.17 -3.62
N PRO A 103 0.85 -8.97 -4.66
CA PRO A 103 -0.45 -8.95 -5.31
C PRO A 103 -1.59 -9.46 -4.41
N THR A 104 -2.79 -8.94 -4.64
CA THR A 104 -4.00 -9.43 -3.97
C THR A 104 -4.39 -10.81 -4.50
N ILE A 105 -4.58 -11.76 -3.62
CA ILE A 105 -5.15 -13.07 -3.95
C ILE A 105 -6.67 -12.99 -3.84
N GLU A 106 -7.38 -13.24 -4.94
CA GLU A 106 -8.84 -13.27 -4.94
C GLU A 106 -9.37 -14.71 -5.03
N CYS A 107 -10.25 -15.08 -4.10
CA CYS A 107 -10.88 -16.39 -4.04
C CYS A 107 -12.38 -16.27 -3.77
N VAL A 108 -13.11 -17.38 -3.90
CA VAL A 108 -14.52 -17.48 -3.47
C VAL A 108 -14.60 -18.45 -2.30
N GLU A 109 -15.48 -18.18 -1.35
CA GLU A 109 -15.76 -19.07 -0.23
C GLU A 109 -16.08 -20.50 -0.72
N GLY A 110 -15.35 -21.49 -0.20
CA GLY A 110 -15.35 -22.89 -0.58
C GLY A 110 -14.44 -23.25 -1.76
N ASP A 111 -13.61 -22.33 -2.26
CA ASP A 111 -12.51 -22.66 -3.17
C ASP A 111 -11.44 -23.48 -2.44
N ARG A 112 -10.92 -24.53 -3.10
CA ARG A 112 -9.69 -25.21 -2.66
C ARG A 112 -8.51 -24.51 -3.32
N VAL A 113 -7.59 -23.98 -2.53
CA VAL A 113 -6.43 -23.24 -3.02
C VAL A 113 -5.13 -23.99 -2.82
N ARG A 114 -4.26 -23.88 -3.82
CA ARG A 114 -2.89 -24.38 -3.77
C ARG A 114 -1.95 -23.23 -4.11
N ILE A 115 -1.18 -22.78 -3.14
CA ILE A 115 -0.30 -21.62 -3.31
C ILE A 115 1.14 -22.11 -3.28
N PHE A 116 1.84 -21.97 -4.40
CA PHE A 116 3.27 -22.23 -4.50
C PHE A 116 4.01 -20.97 -4.08
N VAL A 117 4.91 -21.07 -3.11
CA VAL A 117 5.72 -19.94 -2.62
C VAL A 117 7.17 -20.24 -2.90
N THR A 118 7.76 -19.51 -3.84
CA THR A 118 9.19 -19.59 -4.17
C THR A 118 9.96 -18.50 -3.44
N ASN A 119 10.98 -18.87 -2.69
CA ASN A 119 11.83 -17.93 -1.97
C ASN A 119 13.07 -17.57 -2.80
N LYS A 120 13.20 -16.29 -3.18
CA LYS A 120 14.40 -15.70 -3.80
C LYS A 120 15.06 -14.63 -2.91
N LEU A 121 14.65 -14.49 -1.66
CA LEU A 121 15.30 -13.62 -0.68
C LEU A 121 16.70 -14.14 -0.34
N PRO A 122 17.60 -13.26 0.16
CA PRO A 122 18.92 -13.68 0.64
C PRO A 122 18.86 -14.56 1.91
N GLU A 123 17.68 -14.75 2.49
CA GLU A 123 17.47 -15.55 3.69
C GLU A 123 16.21 -16.43 3.61
N HIS A 124 15.96 -17.20 4.66
CA HIS A 124 14.80 -18.09 4.74
C HIS A 124 13.50 -17.30 4.99
N THR A 125 12.36 -17.84 4.58
CA THR A 125 11.06 -17.18 4.78
C THR A 125 9.94 -18.17 5.06
N THR A 126 8.75 -17.68 5.37
CA THR A 126 7.48 -18.41 5.33
C THR A 126 6.38 -17.45 4.90
N VAL A 127 5.14 -17.93 4.76
CA VAL A 127 3.97 -17.06 4.55
C VAL A 127 2.87 -17.51 5.49
N HIS A 128 2.51 -16.64 6.43
CA HIS A 128 1.34 -16.76 7.28
C HIS A 128 0.12 -16.12 6.63
N TRP A 129 -1.04 -16.72 6.86
CA TRP A 129 -2.32 -16.38 6.23
C TRP A 129 -3.26 -15.75 7.26
N HIS A 130 -3.01 -14.48 7.54
CA HIS A 130 -3.59 -13.73 8.65
C HIS A 130 -5.13 -13.72 8.63
N GLY A 131 -5.74 -14.25 9.71
CA GLY A 131 -7.19 -14.27 9.91
C GLY A 131 -7.92 -15.45 9.23
N MET A 132 -7.19 -16.35 8.57
CA MET A 132 -7.78 -17.49 7.85
C MET A 132 -7.94 -18.72 8.74
N ILE A 133 -9.00 -19.49 8.51
CA ILE A 133 -9.26 -20.76 9.20
C ILE A 133 -8.75 -21.91 8.34
N LEU A 134 -7.57 -22.44 8.66
CA LEU A 134 -6.84 -23.42 7.87
C LEU A 134 -6.31 -24.59 8.73
N PRO A 135 -5.86 -25.71 8.13
CA PRO A 135 -5.17 -26.76 8.87
C PRO A 135 -3.88 -26.22 9.52
N ALA A 136 -3.62 -26.57 10.78
CA ALA A 136 -2.49 -26.00 11.54
C ALA A 136 -1.14 -26.11 10.81
N GLY A 137 -0.86 -27.21 10.11
CA GLY A 137 0.38 -27.39 9.35
C GLY A 137 0.55 -26.49 8.11
N MET A 138 -0.48 -25.72 7.74
CA MET A 138 -0.48 -24.78 6.62
C MET A 138 -0.41 -23.32 7.09
N ASP A 139 -0.21 -23.08 8.39
CA ASP A 139 -0.32 -21.77 9.01
C ASP A 139 0.86 -20.83 8.74
N GLY A 140 2.02 -21.35 8.29
CA GLY A 140 3.15 -20.50 7.91
C GLY A 140 4.05 -20.02 9.03
N VAL A 141 3.87 -20.46 10.27
CA VAL A 141 4.76 -20.10 11.39
C VAL A 141 6.00 -21.00 11.38
N GLY A 142 7.14 -20.42 11.00
CA GLY A 142 8.42 -21.15 10.90
C GLY A 142 8.87 -21.71 12.25
N GLY A 143 9.21 -22.99 12.30
CA GLY A 143 9.61 -23.70 13.52
C GLY A 143 8.46 -24.20 14.40
N LEU A 144 7.24 -23.68 14.21
CA LEU A 144 6.05 -24.13 14.94
C LEU A 144 5.15 -25.02 14.07
N SER A 145 4.59 -24.46 13.00
CA SER A 145 3.64 -25.17 12.13
C SER A 145 4.32 -25.86 10.94
N GLN A 146 5.49 -25.36 10.53
CA GLN A 146 6.25 -25.88 9.39
C GLN A 146 7.75 -25.54 9.51
N PRO A 147 8.63 -26.20 8.72
CA PRO A 147 9.98 -25.68 8.51
C PRO A 147 9.96 -24.38 7.70
N HIS A 148 10.99 -23.56 7.88
CA HIS A 148 11.23 -22.39 7.02
C HIS A 148 11.46 -22.81 5.57
N ILE A 149 11.10 -21.95 4.62
CA ILE A 149 11.38 -22.07 3.19
C ILE A 149 12.81 -21.56 2.95
N PRO A 150 13.80 -22.43 2.68
CA PRO A 150 15.16 -21.96 2.41
C PRO A 150 15.25 -21.18 1.10
N THR A 151 16.28 -20.36 0.96
CA THR A 151 16.57 -19.64 -0.29
C THR A 151 16.63 -20.59 -1.49
N GLY A 152 15.97 -20.19 -2.59
CA GLY A 152 15.89 -20.96 -3.83
C GLY A 152 14.93 -22.15 -3.79
N LYS A 153 14.17 -22.34 -2.70
CA LYS A 153 13.19 -23.43 -2.57
C LYS A 153 11.77 -22.92 -2.75
N THR A 154 10.91 -23.84 -3.19
CA THR A 154 9.47 -23.63 -3.33
C THR A 154 8.72 -24.54 -2.37
N PHE A 155 7.85 -23.97 -1.55
CA PHE A 155 6.91 -24.71 -0.70
C PHE A 155 5.49 -24.56 -1.23
N VAL A 156 4.59 -25.45 -0.80
CA VAL A 156 3.19 -25.47 -1.23
C VAL A 156 2.28 -25.41 -0.02
N TYR A 157 1.31 -24.51 -0.07
CA TYR A 157 0.24 -24.38 0.92
C TYR A 157 -1.07 -24.83 0.29
N GLU A 158 -1.81 -25.71 0.97
CA GLU A 158 -3.06 -26.29 0.46
C GLU A 158 -4.16 -26.25 1.51
N PHE A 159 -5.23 -25.50 1.24
CA PHE A 159 -6.38 -25.41 2.14
C PHE A 159 -7.65 -24.95 1.40
N GLU A 160 -8.77 -25.01 2.10
CA GLU A 160 -10.07 -24.52 1.62
C GLU A 160 -10.39 -23.14 2.20
N MET A 161 -10.97 -22.26 1.38
CA MET A 161 -11.45 -20.95 1.80
C MET A 161 -12.76 -21.06 2.59
N LYS A 162 -12.68 -21.28 3.90
CA LYS A 162 -13.87 -21.58 4.73
C LYS A 162 -14.86 -20.44 4.93
N LYS A 163 -14.42 -19.18 4.83
CA LYS A 163 -15.28 -18.01 5.03
C LYS A 163 -14.89 -16.86 4.10
N SER A 164 -15.87 -16.10 3.64
CA SER A 164 -15.65 -14.83 2.95
C SER A 164 -15.20 -13.71 3.90
N GLY A 165 -14.46 -12.73 3.37
CA GLY A 165 -13.90 -11.63 4.14
C GLY A 165 -12.69 -10.98 3.47
N THR A 166 -12.03 -10.09 4.22
CA THR A 166 -10.76 -9.48 3.84
C THR A 166 -9.69 -9.98 4.81
N PHE A 167 -8.58 -10.46 4.27
CA PHE A 167 -7.48 -11.05 5.01
C PHE A 167 -6.15 -10.50 4.48
N MET A 168 -5.06 -10.84 5.16
CA MET A 168 -3.71 -10.48 4.76
C MET A 168 -2.85 -11.74 4.68
N TYR A 169 -1.71 -11.62 4.01
CA TYR A 169 -0.64 -12.59 4.14
C TYR A 169 0.68 -11.86 4.35
N HIS A 170 1.55 -12.44 5.16
CA HIS A 170 2.84 -11.85 5.48
C HIS A 170 3.81 -12.93 5.99
N PRO A 171 5.13 -12.69 5.99
CA PRO A 171 6.08 -13.62 6.58
C PRO A 171 5.85 -13.85 8.06
N HIS A 172 6.25 -15.03 8.52
CA HIS A 172 6.39 -15.36 9.93
C HIS A 172 7.74 -16.07 10.17
N SER A 173 8.75 -15.57 9.46
CA SER A 173 10.18 -15.88 9.54
C SER A 173 10.92 -14.55 9.47
N ASP A 174 11.92 -14.35 10.33
CA ASP A 174 12.60 -13.06 10.54
C ASP A 174 11.64 -11.86 10.37
N GLU A 175 10.57 -11.87 11.17
CA GLU A 175 9.47 -10.91 11.01
C GLU A 175 9.97 -9.47 11.16
N MET A 176 10.95 -9.25 12.03
CA MET A 176 11.61 -7.96 12.23
C MET A 176 12.15 -7.39 10.91
N VAL A 177 12.94 -8.17 10.17
CA VAL A 177 13.50 -7.70 8.89
C VAL A 177 12.43 -7.72 7.79
N GLN A 178 11.72 -8.83 7.62
CA GLN A 178 10.88 -9.04 6.44
C GLN A 178 9.65 -8.12 6.43
N MET A 179 9.04 -7.86 7.59
CA MET A 179 7.94 -6.90 7.70
C MET A 179 8.42 -5.46 7.52
N ALA A 180 9.54 -5.09 8.16
CA ALA A 180 10.10 -3.75 8.02
C ALA A 180 10.57 -3.44 6.58
N MET A 181 10.96 -4.47 5.84
CA MET A 181 11.26 -4.39 4.40
C MET A 181 10.01 -4.37 3.52
N GLY A 182 8.80 -4.48 4.08
CA GLY A 182 7.54 -4.32 3.34
C GLY A 182 6.91 -5.61 2.80
N MET A 183 7.30 -6.79 3.28
CA MET A 183 6.72 -8.05 2.81
C MET A 183 5.33 -8.28 3.40
N MET A 184 4.31 -8.02 2.58
CA MET A 184 2.92 -8.25 2.93
C MET A 184 2.06 -8.33 1.67
N GLY A 185 0.81 -8.75 1.79
CA GLY A 185 -0.18 -8.66 0.73
C GLY A 185 -1.58 -9.01 1.23
N LEU A 186 -2.56 -8.96 0.32
CA LEU A 186 -3.98 -9.08 0.66
C LEU A 186 -4.56 -10.40 0.13
N ILE A 187 -5.55 -10.92 0.85
CA ILE A 187 -6.43 -11.97 0.35
C ILE A 187 -7.86 -11.51 0.50
N VAL A 188 -8.60 -11.49 -0.61
CA VAL A 188 -10.04 -11.21 -0.60
C VAL A 188 -10.78 -12.49 -0.96
N VAL A 189 -11.56 -13.00 0.00
CA VAL A 189 -12.43 -14.14 -0.23
C VAL A 189 -13.85 -13.61 -0.40
N HIS A 190 -14.35 -13.71 -1.63
CA HIS A 190 -15.70 -13.29 -2.00
C HIS A 190 -16.76 -14.28 -1.46
N PRO A 191 -17.95 -13.81 -1.10
CA PRO A 191 -19.07 -14.69 -0.74
C PRO A 191 -19.38 -15.68 -1.85
N LYS A 192 -19.80 -16.89 -1.48
CA LYS A 192 -20.20 -17.93 -2.44
C LYS A 192 -21.38 -17.50 -3.31
N ASP A 193 -22.31 -16.75 -2.72
CA ASP A 193 -23.38 -16.06 -3.45
C ASP A 193 -22.92 -14.64 -3.81
N PRO A 194 -22.68 -14.31 -5.10
CA PRO A 194 -22.19 -13.00 -5.51
C PRO A 194 -23.20 -11.87 -5.30
N ALA A 195 -24.46 -12.17 -4.94
CA ALA A 195 -25.45 -11.17 -4.54
C ALA A 195 -25.24 -10.70 -3.09
N GLN A 196 -24.61 -11.52 -2.23
CA GLN A 196 -24.33 -11.16 -0.85
C GLN A 196 -23.26 -10.07 -0.79
N HIS A 197 -23.50 -9.06 0.03
CA HIS A 197 -22.58 -7.93 0.22
C HIS A 197 -22.17 -7.28 -1.11
N ARG A 198 -23.07 -7.22 -2.09
CA ARG A 198 -22.77 -6.64 -3.39
C ARG A 198 -22.57 -5.13 -3.29
N VAL A 199 -21.51 -4.63 -3.93
CA VAL A 199 -21.19 -3.21 -4.10
C VAL A 199 -20.88 -2.94 -5.58
N ASP A 200 -20.94 -1.68 -5.99
CA ASP A 200 -20.60 -1.27 -7.37
C ASP A 200 -19.12 -0.93 -7.51
N ARG A 201 -18.46 -0.47 -6.44
CA ARG A 201 -17.01 -0.22 -6.35
C ARG A 201 -16.45 -0.88 -5.09
N ASP A 202 -15.37 -1.64 -5.23
CA ASP A 202 -14.68 -2.29 -4.11
C ASP A 202 -13.19 -2.00 -4.23
N PHE A 203 -12.63 -1.29 -3.24
CA PHE A 203 -11.21 -0.94 -3.17
C PHE A 203 -10.55 -1.65 -1.99
N VAL A 204 -9.27 -2.00 -2.12
CA VAL A 204 -8.49 -2.61 -1.04
C VAL A 204 -7.06 -2.09 -1.02
N PHE A 205 -6.52 -1.85 0.18
CA PHE A 205 -5.11 -1.51 0.38
C PHE A 205 -4.63 -1.84 1.80
N LEU A 206 -3.32 -1.91 1.97
CA LEU A 206 -2.62 -2.10 3.23
C LEU A 206 -1.97 -0.82 3.70
N LEU A 207 -2.00 -0.60 5.00
CA LEU A 207 -1.26 0.44 5.70
C LEU A 207 0.11 -0.12 6.09
N ALA A 208 1.17 0.57 5.67
CA ALA A 208 2.56 0.24 5.97
C ALA A 208 3.33 1.49 6.44
N ALA A 209 4.39 1.29 7.21
CA ALA A 209 5.24 2.36 7.72
C ALA A 209 6.71 1.99 7.58
N TYR A 210 7.55 2.99 7.33
CA TYR A 210 8.99 2.81 7.13
C TYR A 210 9.77 3.93 7.81
N ASP A 211 11.02 3.64 8.17
CA ASP A 211 12.01 4.64 8.55
C ASP A 211 13.11 4.64 7.50
N ILE A 212 13.09 5.64 6.61
CA ILE A 212 14.07 5.78 5.52
C ILE A 212 14.74 7.14 5.68
N ASP A 213 16.04 7.14 5.96
CA ASP A 213 16.81 8.39 6.06
C ASP A 213 16.79 9.15 4.71
N PRO A 214 16.75 10.49 4.73
CA PRO A 214 16.98 11.29 3.53
C PRO A 214 18.26 10.86 2.80
N GLY A 215 18.19 10.63 1.48
CA GLY A 215 19.32 10.10 0.70
C GLY A 215 19.43 8.58 0.66
N SER A 216 18.75 7.85 1.57
CA SER A 216 18.75 6.39 1.62
C SER A 216 17.64 5.81 0.75
N TYR A 217 17.87 4.58 0.27
CA TYR A 217 16.87 3.77 -0.43
C TYR A 217 16.34 2.63 0.44
N THR A 218 17.07 2.24 1.50
CA THR A 218 16.74 1.07 2.31
C THR A 218 16.18 1.51 3.66
N PRO A 219 15.07 0.91 4.14
CA PRO A 219 14.55 1.16 5.48
C PRO A 219 15.52 0.74 6.59
N ARG A 220 15.49 1.46 7.72
CA ARG A 220 16.07 1.03 8.98
C ARG A 220 15.20 -0.05 9.61
N VAL A 221 15.52 -1.30 9.31
CA VAL A 221 14.73 -2.47 9.72
C VAL A 221 14.61 -2.67 11.24
N ALA A 222 15.51 -2.07 12.02
CA ALA A 222 15.48 -2.14 13.48
C ALA A 222 14.55 -1.09 14.14
N GLU A 223 14.00 -0.14 13.38
CA GLU A 223 13.07 0.85 13.92
C GLU A 223 11.69 0.24 14.18
N MET A 224 11.13 0.52 15.36
CA MET A 224 9.88 -0.10 15.84
C MET A 224 8.81 0.92 16.25
N THR A 225 9.19 2.20 16.40
CA THR A 225 8.34 3.21 17.05
C THR A 225 8.35 4.57 16.35
N ASN A 226 9.48 4.95 15.72
CA ASN A 226 9.75 6.28 15.22
C ASN A 226 9.87 6.31 13.69
N PHE A 227 8.87 5.74 13.01
CA PHE A 227 8.77 5.73 11.55
C PHE A 227 8.56 7.15 10.99
N ASN A 228 9.19 7.45 9.85
CA ASN A 228 9.08 8.75 9.19
C ASN A 228 8.25 8.70 7.89
N MET A 229 7.89 7.51 7.41
CA MET A 229 7.07 7.30 6.22
C MET A 229 5.82 6.49 6.56
N TRP A 230 4.66 7.02 6.18
CA TRP A 230 3.36 6.38 6.37
C TRP A 230 2.67 6.23 5.03
N THR A 231 2.36 4.98 4.67
CA THR A 231 2.08 4.63 3.27
C THR A 231 0.83 3.78 3.13
N TRP A 232 0.18 3.86 1.98
CA TRP A 232 -0.80 2.87 1.53
C TRP A 232 -0.20 2.08 0.39
N ASN A 233 -0.15 0.75 0.51
CA ASN A 233 0.54 -0.11 -0.44
C ASN A 233 1.95 0.41 -0.83
N SER A 234 2.71 0.86 0.17
CA SER A 234 4.07 1.41 0.01
C SER A 234 4.13 2.58 -0.98
N ARG A 235 3.05 3.35 -1.05
CA ARG A 235 2.92 4.62 -1.77
C ARG A 235 2.49 5.71 -0.81
N VAL A 236 2.85 6.94 -1.13
CA VAL A 236 2.46 8.13 -0.38
C VAL A 236 1.92 9.18 -1.33
N PHE A 237 1.13 10.12 -0.83
CA PHE A 237 0.72 11.27 -1.61
C PHE A 237 1.93 12.13 -2.03
N PRO A 238 2.04 12.57 -3.31
CA PRO A 238 1.03 12.51 -4.39
C PRO A 238 1.17 11.31 -5.33
N GLY A 239 1.97 10.29 -4.98
CA GLY A 239 2.14 9.07 -5.77
C GLY A 239 1.02 8.04 -5.64
N ILE A 240 0.19 8.12 -4.60
CA ILE A 240 -0.99 7.25 -4.46
C ILE A 240 -2.10 7.70 -5.43
N ASP A 241 -2.74 6.73 -6.09
CA ASP A 241 -3.82 6.99 -7.04
C ASP A 241 -5.09 7.47 -6.29
N PRO A 242 -5.95 8.26 -6.94
CA PRO A 242 -7.25 8.64 -6.39
C PRO A 242 -8.23 7.47 -6.39
N LEU A 243 -9.39 7.67 -5.73
CA LEU A 243 -10.50 6.72 -5.71
C LEU A 243 -11.67 7.26 -6.58
N PRO A 244 -11.67 7.01 -7.91
CA PRO A 244 -12.74 7.48 -8.78
C PRO A 244 -13.99 6.60 -8.65
N VAL A 245 -15.14 7.23 -8.38
CA VAL A 245 -16.43 6.55 -8.19
C VAL A 245 -17.55 7.30 -8.93
N ARG A 246 -18.56 6.57 -9.38
CA ARG A 246 -19.72 7.22 -10.02
C ARG A 246 -20.71 7.69 -8.95
N LEU A 247 -21.35 8.81 -9.22
CA LEU A 247 -22.48 9.28 -8.41
C LEU A 247 -23.55 8.16 -8.31
N GLY A 248 -23.92 7.81 -7.08
CA GLY A 248 -24.86 6.75 -6.74
C GLY A 248 -24.27 5.35 -6.63
N ASP A 249 -22.97 5.14 -6.87
CA ASP A 249 -22.33 3.85 -6.64
C ASP A 249 -22.41 3.49 -5.16
N ARG A 250 -22.73 2.23 -4.84
CA ARG A 250 -22.43 1.67 -3.52
C ARG A 250 -20.94 1.34 -3.49
N VAL A 251 -20.19 1.97 -2.60
CA VAL A 251 -18.74 1.87 -2.52
C VAL A 251 -18.35 1.08 -1.27
N ARG A 252 -17.36 0.20 -1.41
CA ARG A 252 -16.62 -0.43 -0.32
C ARG A 252 -15.16 -0.03 -0.37
N ILE A 253 -14.60 0.29 0.79
CA ILE A 253 -13.16 0.47 0.97
C ILE A 253 -12.69 -0.49 2.07
N ARG A 254 -11.74 -1.36 1.73
CA ARG A 254 -11.14 -2.37 2.60
C ARG A 254 -9.71 -1.96 2.95
N MET A 255 -9.40 -2.01 4.23
CA MET A 255 -8.13 -1.52 4.76
C MET A 255 -7.58 -2.54 5.75
N GLY A 256 -6.29 -2.86 5.61
CA GLY A 256 -5.57 -3.69 6.58
C GLY A 256 -4.38 -2.97 7.17
N ASN A 257 -4.13 -3.15 8.46
CA ASN A 257 -3.04 -2.48 9.15
C ASN A 257 -1.96 -3.46 9.62
N LEU A 258 -0.78 -3.37 9.01
CA LEU A 258 0.42 -4.12 9.42
C LEU A 258 1.53 -3.19 9.94
N THR A 259 1.19 -1.95 10.29
CA THR A 259 2.10 -1.04 10.98
C THR A 259 2.12 -1.32 12.48
N MET A 260 3.07 -0.70 13.20
CA MET A 260 3.15 -0.79 14.66
C MET A 260 2.26 0.22 15.42
N THR A 261 1.30 0.85 14.75
CA THR A 261 0.37 1.81 15.39
C THR A 261 -1.02 1.76 14.75
N ASN A 262 -2.03 2.27 15.44
CA ASN A 262 -3.38 2.36 14.89
C ASN A 262 -3.51 3.52 13.86
N HIS A 263 -4.49 3.43 12.97
CA HIS A 263 -4.77 4.47 11.98
C HIS A 263 -6.26 4.84 11.96
N PRO A 264 -6.63 6.06 12.41
CA PRO A 264 -7.98 6.57 12.26
C PRO A 264 -8.21 7.05 10.82
N MET A 265 -8.89 6.25 10.00
CA MET A 265 -9.13 6.54 8.59
C MET A 265 -10.40 7.37 8.43
N HIS A 266 -10.27 8.60 7.92
CA HIS A 266 -11.32 9.59 7.80
C HIS A 266 -11.69 9.87 6.34
N LEU A 267 -12.99 9.83 6.03
CA LEU A 267 -13.54 10.16 4.71
C LEU A 267 -14.38 11.44 4.78
N HIS A 268 -14.03 12.43 3.96
CA HIS A 268 -14.78 13.67 3.86
C HIS A 268 -16.06 13.51 3.05
N GLY A 269 -17.04 14.39 3.33
CA GLY A 269 -18.26 14.54 2.53
C GLY A 269 -19.27 13.39 2.59
N HIS A 270 -18.98 12.32 3.35
CA HIS A 270 -19.81 11.12 3.44
C HIS A 270 -19.82 10.57 4.87
N THR A 271 -20.94 9.99 5.26
CA THR A 271 -21.01 9.03 6.37
C THR A 271 -20.95 7.62 5.80
N PHE A 272 -20.28 6.70 6.47
CA PHE A 272 -20.19 5.30 6.08
C PHE A 272 -20.56 4.37 7.24
N GLU A 273 -20.85 3.12 6.93
CA GLU A 273 -21.00 2.07 7.93
C GLU A 273 -19.75 1.19 7.99
N VAL A 274 -19.37 0.74 9.19
CA VAL A 274 -18.39 -0.36 9.30
C VAL A 274 -19.10 -1.68 9.02
N ALA A 275 -18.85 -2.22 7.83
CA ALA A 275 -19.52 -3.41 7.28
C ALA A 275 -18.73 -4.72 7.47
N GLY A 276 -17.43 -4.63 7.77
CA GLY A 276 -16.57 -5.79 7.99
C GLY A 276 -15.39 -5.49 8.90
N THR A 277 -14.91 -6.54 9.58
CA THR A 277 -13.77 -6.53 10.50
C THR A 277 -12.79 -7.66 10.14
N ASP A 278 -11.69 -7.79 10.88
CA ASP A 278 -10.79 -8.95 10.89
C ASP A 278 -11.50 -10.26 11.28
N GLY A 279 -12.64 -10.18 11.99
CA GLY A 279 -13.53 -11.32 12.25
C GLY A 279 -14.35 -11.78 11.04
N GLY A 280 -14.55 -10.91 10.04
CA GLY A 280 -15.44 -11.13 8.89
C GLY A 280 -16.52 -10.06 8.78
N TRP A 281 -17.61 -10.37 8.06
CA TRP A 281 -18.71 -9.44 7.82
C TRP A 281 -19.52 -9.13 9.09
N VAL A 282 -19.83 -7.85 9.30
CA VAL A 282 -20.74 -7.39 10.36
C VAL A 282 -22.17 -7.52 9.87
N GLN A 283 -23.01 -8.17 10.67
CA GLN A 283 -24.44 -8.31 10.40
C GLN A 283 -25.09 -6.94 10.20
N PRO A 284 -26.01 -6.75 9.24
CA PRO A 284 -26.59 -5.44 8.96
C PRO A 284 -27.16 -4.72 10.19
N SER A 285 -27.77 -5.45 11.13
CA SER A 285 -28.33 -4.88 12.37
C SER A 285 -27.29 -4.43 13.40
N ALA A 286 -26.02 -4.81 13.22
CA ALA A 286 -24.90 -4.49 14.11
C ALA A 286 -23.86 -3.57 13.45
N ARG A 287 -24.08 -3.17 12.20
CA ARG A 287 -23.27 -2.14 11.55
C ARG A 287 -23.53 -0.80 12.24
N TRP A 288 -22.50 0.05 12.30
CA TRP A 288 -22.61 1.36 12.92
C TRP A 288 -22.09 2.46 11.99
N PRO A 289 -22.72 3.65 11.99
CA PRO A 289 -22.31 4.77 11.15
C PRO A 289 -21.10 5.49 11.75
N GLU A 290 -20.22 5.97 10.87
CA GLU A 290 -19.02 6.72 11.20
C GLU A 290 -18.66 7.71 10.07
N VAL A 291 -17.76 8.63 10.38
CA VAL A 291 -16.97 9.39 9.38
C VAL A 291 -15.48 9.08 9.49
N THR A 292 -15.08 8.44 10.59
CA THR A 292 -13.71 8.00 10.86
C THR A 292 -13.75 6.64 11.54
N THR A 293 -13.00 5.66 11.03
CA THR A 293 -12.85 4.36 11.73
C THR A 293 -11.40 4.12 12.11
N ASP A 294 -11.18 3.72 13.34
CA ASP A 294 -9.85 3.27 13.77
C ASP A 294 -9.55 1.86 13.27
N ILE A 295 -8.30 1.65 12.85
CA ILE A 295 -7.77 0.36 12.41
C ILE A 295 -6.55 0.05 13.26
N ALA A 296 -6.70 -0.81 14.27
CA ALA A 296 -5.58 -1.21 15.13
C ALA A 296 -4.61 -2.16 14.41
N VAL A 297 -3.45 -2.40 15.01
CA VAL A 297 -2.42 -3.30 14.49
C VAL A 297 -2.99 -4.71 14.29
N GLY A 298 -2.77 -5.29 13.12
CA GLY A 298 -3.30 -6.60 12.71
C GLY A 298 -4.77 -6.59 12.28
N GLN A 299 -5.49 -5.48 12.44
CA GLN A 299 -6.91 -5.43 12.11
C GLN A 299 -7.18 -5.13 10.64
N MET A 300 -8.35 -5.61 10.20
CA MET A 300 -8.98 -5.25 8.93
C MET A 300 -10.26 -4.46 9.20
N ARG A 301 -10.58 -3.52 8.31
CA ARG A 301 -11.89 -2.87 8.24
C ARG A 301 -12.39 -2.83 6.81
N ALA A 302 -13.69 -3.03 6.63
CA ALA A 302 -14.40 -2.71 5.40
C ALA A 302 -15.49 -1.69 5.73
N ILE A 303 -15.41 -0.52 5.12
CA ILE A 303 -16.43 0.52 5.22
C ILE A 303 -17.29 0.53 3.96
N GLU A 304 -18.58 0.81 4.11
CA GLU A 304 -19.54 0.89 3.00
C GLU A 304 -20.36 2.19 3.06
N PHE A 305 -20.58 2.82 1.90
CA PHE A 305 -21.40 4.02 1.76
C PHE A 305 -21.98 4.13 0.35
N ILE A 306 -22.92 5.04 0.17
CA ILE A 306 -23.40 5.45 -1.14
C ILE A 306 -22.67 6.75 -1.52
N ALA A 307 -22.06 6.80 -2.70
CA ALA A 307 -21.41 8.00 -3.21
C ALA A 307 -22.46 8.98 -3.77
N ASP A 308 -23.24 9.62 -2.90
CA ASP A 308 -24.35 10.52 -3.26
C ASP A 308 -23.96 12.01 -3.27
N ASN A 309 -22.73 12.35 -2.87
CA ASN A 309 -22.24 13.72 -2.78
C ASN A 309 -21.12 13.98 -3.82
N PRO A 310 -21.43 14.59 -5.00
CA PRO A 310 -20.45 14.81 -6.06
C PRO A 310 -19.38 15.83 -5.63
N GLY A 311 -18.11 15.48 -5.84
CA GLY A 311 -17.00 16.32 -5.40
C GLY A 311 -15.65 15.62 -5.44
N ASP A 312 -14.62 16.35 -5.03
CA ASP A 312 -13.31 15.81 -4.66
C ASP A 312 -13.19 15.86 -3.15
N TRP A 313 -13.16 14.69 -2.52
CA TRP A 313 -13.23 14.53 -1.08
C TRP A 313 -11.94 13.90 -0.57
N ALA A 314 -11.31 14.54 0.42
CA ALA A 314 -10.13 13.98 1.06
C ALA A 314 -10.46 12.66 1.76
N PHE A 315 -9.56 11.70 1.62
CA PHE A 315 -9.58 10.45 2.36
C PHE A 315 -8.18 10.21 2.91
N HIS A 316 -8.04 10.14 4.24
CA HIS A 316 -6.72 10.17 4.86
C HIS A 316 -6.70 9.55 6.25
N CYS A 317 -5.50 9.21 6.73
CA CYS A 317 -5.29 8.94 8.15
C CYS A 317 -5.40 10.25 8.94
N HIS A 318 -6.10 10.25 10.06
CA HIS A 318 -6.36 11.45 10.86
C HIS A 318 -5.29 11.71 11.95
N LYS A 319 -4.17 10.99 11.90
CA LYS A 319 -2.97 11.39 12.63
C LYS A 319 -2.18 12.35 11.75
N SER A 320 -2.08 13.62 12.15
CA SER A 320 -1.43 14.67 11.34
C SER A 320 -0.03 14.25 10.89
N HIS A 321 0.76 13.61 11.75
CA HIS A 321 2.08 13.08 11.40
C HIS A 321 2.05 12.13 10.18
N HIS A 322 0.99 11.35 10.03
CA HIS A 322 0.88 10.34 8.97
C HIS A 322 0.53 10.95 7.62
N THR A 323 0.15 12.22 7.58
CA THR A 323 -0.23 12.95 6.36
C THR A 323 0.79 14.00 5.97
N MET A 324 2.06 13.86 6.34
CA MET A 324 3.06 14.93 6.18
C MET A 324 4.32 14.53 5.39
N ASN A 325 4.45 13.28 4.93
CA ASN A 325 5.71 12.72 4.40
C ASN A 325 6.86 12.78 5.44
N ALA A 326 8.12 12.94 5.01
CA ALA A 326 9.30 12.68 5.82
C ALA A 326 9.50 13.78 6.86
N MET A 327 8.93 13.57 8.05
CA MET A 327 9.02 14.50 9.16
C MET A 327 10.31 14.27 9.97
N GLY A 328 11.08 15.34 10.17
CA GLY A 328 12.20 15.34 11.10
C GLY A 328 11.75 15.73 12.51
N HIS A 329 11.93 14.84 13.50
CA HIS A 329 11.53 15.12 14.89
C HIS A 329 12.53 15.98 15.68
N ASN A 330 13.74 16.19 15.14
CA ASN A 330 14.82 16.89 15.82
C ASN A 330 14.98 18.35 15.35
N VAL A 331 14.01 18.90 14.62
CA VAL A 331 14.03 20.29 14.16
C VAL A 331 13.55 21.21 15.30
N PRO A 332 14.31 22.26 15.69
CA PRO A 332 13.89 23.16 16.77
C PRO A 332 12.64 23.94 16.38
N THR A 333 11.79 24.26 17.36
CA THR A 333 10.62 25.11 17.15
C THR A 333 11.05 26.56 16.92
N MET A 334 10.72 27.10 15.74
CA MET A 334 11.10 28.46 15.33
C MET A 334 9.94 29.47 15.37
N ILE A 335 8.76 29.06 15.85
CA ILE A 335 7.56 29.91 15.92
C ILE A 335 7.85 31.17 16.74
N GLY A 336 7.64 32.34 16.13
CA GLY A 336 7.86 33.64 16.76
C GLY A 336 9.32 34.07 16.87
N VAL A 337 10.29 33.24 16.45
CA VAL A 337 11.71 33.62 16.39
C VAL A 337 11.92 34.53 15.19
N GLN A 338 12.34 35.77 15.43
CA GLN A 338 12.68 36.70 14.34
C GLN A 338 13.96 36.25 13.64
N GLN A 339 13.83 35.66 12.45
CA GLN A 339 14.97 35.11 11.72
C GLN A 339 15.58 36.09 10.72
N LYS A 340 14.97 37.26 10.47
CA LYS A 340 15.37 38.18 9.39
C LYS A 340 16.85 38.59 9.42
N ASP A 341 17.35 39.00 10.58
CA ASP A 341 18.74 39.44 10.73
C ASP A 341 19.73 38.27 10.67
N LEU A 342 19.32 37.11 11.17
CA LEU A 342 20.10 35.88 11.11
C LEU A 342 20.17 35.37 9.66
N ALA A 343 19.05 35.30 8.95
CA ALA A 343 18.96 34.91 7.55
C ALA A 343 19.81 35.81 6.66
N LYS A 344 19.80 37.13 6.90
CA LYS A 344 20.66 38.07 6.17
C LYS A 344 22.15 37.78 6.37
N LYS A 345 22.58 37.44 7.59
CA LYS A 345 23.96 37.06 7.89
C LYS A 345 24.32 35.68 7.31
N MET A 346 23.38 34.73 7.39
CA MET A 346 23.54 33.37 6.87
C MET A 346 23.63 33.37 5.35
N ASN A 347 22.83 34.17 4.63
CA ASN A 347 22.89 34.30 3.18
C ASN A 347 24.21 34.84 2.65
N ALA A 348 24.97 35.59 3.48
CA ALA A 348 26.32 36.01 3.12
C ALA A 348 27.34 34.85 3.14
N LEU A 349 27.03 33.76 3.84
CA LEU A 349 27.88 32.57 3.99
C LEU A 349 27.37 31.37 3.19
N MET A 350 26.05 31.22 3.10
CA MET A 350 25.30 30.16 2.42
C MET A 350 24.14 30.83 1.67
N PRO A 351 24.33 31.18 0.39
CA PRO A 351 23.33 31.96 -0.38
C PRO A 351 21.94 31.32 -0.44
N ASP A 352 21.84 30.01 -0.24
CA ASP A 352 20.59 29.24 -0.32
C ASP A 352 19.91 29.06 1.06
N TYR A 353 20.35 29.75 2.11
CA TYR A 353 19.73 29.64 3.43
C TYR A 353 18.36 30.31 3.45
N MET A 354 17.33 29.56 3.84
CA MET A 354 15.98 30.08 4.06
C MET A 354 15.58 29.92 5.52
N GLY A 355 15.10 31.01 6.11
CA GLY A 355 14.49 30.96 7.43
C GLY A 355 13.15 30.24 7.35
N MET A 356 12.99 29.15 8.11
CA MET A 356 11.79 28.32 8.09
C MET A 356 11.05 28.38 9.42
N GLY A 357 9.73 28.21 9.40
CA GLY A 357 8.96 27.94 10.61
C GLY A 357 8.69 29.15 11.51
N GLN A 358 8.95 30.39 11.06
CA GLN A 358 8.72 31.59 11.89
C GLN A 358 7.22 31.84 12.14
N ALA A 359 6.38 31.67 11.11
CA ALA A 359 4.93 31.90 11.14
C ALA A 359 4.10 30.61 10.96
N GLY A 360 4.75 29.46 10.95
CA GLY A 360 4.16 28.16 10.57
C GLY A 360 5.01 27.45 9.53
N MET A 361 4.58 26.26 9.10
CA MET A 361 5.28 25.47 8.08
C MET A 361 4.61 25.50 6.71
N ALA A 362 3.48 26.22 6.55
CA ALA A 362 2.72 26.33 5.29
C ALA A 362 3.60 26.77 4.11
N ASP A 363 4.53 27.70 4.34
CA ASP A 363 5.49 28.17 3.31
C ASP A 363 6.26 26.99 2.65
N MET A 364 6.47 25.88 3.36
CA MET A 364 7.14 24.69 2.82
C MET A 364 6.32 23.94 1.76
N GLY A 365 5.00 24.13 1.72
CA GLY A 365 4.13 23.56 0.69
C GLY A 365 4.26 24.27 -0.67
N GLU A 366 4.78 25.51 -0.68
CA GLU A 366 4.95 26.31 -1.90
C GLU A 366 6.43 26.50 -2.30
N MET A 367 7.36 26.39 -1.35
CA MET A 367 8.80 26.59 -1.60
C MET A 367 9.50 25.31 -2.05
N GLU A 368 10.19 25.36 -3.19
CA GLU A 368 11.11 24.30 -3.62
C GLU A 368 12.49 24.51 -3.00
N MET A 369 12.86 23.63 -2.06
CA MET A 369 14.23 23.56 -1.54
C MET A 369 15.00 22.42 -2.19
N PRO A 370 16.32 22.56 -2.40
CA PRO A 370 17.17 21.43 -2.70
C PRO A 370 17.10 20.42 -1.55
N LEU A 371 16.63 19.21 -1.85
CA LEU A 371 16.62 18.07 -0.93
C LEU A 371 17.74 17.10 -1.31
N PRO A 372 18.24 16.27 -0.39
CA PRO A 372 19.04 15.11 -0.76
C PRO A 372 18.28 14.26 -1.78
N ASP A 373 19.01 13.59 -2.67
CA ASP A 373 18.42 12.63 -3.60
C ASP A 373 17.52 11.63 -2.86
N ASN A 374 16.50 11.09 -3.53
CA ASN A 374 15.62 10.08 -2.95
C ASN A 374 14.89 10.50 -1.65
N THR A 375 14.54 11.79 -1.54
CA THR A 375 13.86 12.34 -0.36
C THR A 375 12.58 13.05 -0.79
N LEU A 376 11.46 12.75 -0.13
CA LEU A 376 10.22 13.48 -0.34
C LEU A 376 10.16 14.72 0.54
N PRO A 377 9.70 15.87 0.02
CA PRO A 377 9.41 17.03 0.85
C PRO A 377 8.34 16.71 1.88
N MET A 378 8.38 17.42 3.01
CA MET A 378 7.23 17.50 3.91
C MET A 378 6.12 18.26 3.20
N MET A 379 4.86 17.80 3.32
CA MET A 379 3.68 18.47 2.74
C MET A 379 3.79 18.74 1.23
N THR A 380 3.13 17.93 0.41
CA THR A 380 3.28 17.93 -1.03
C THR A 380 1.93 17.97 -1.77
N GLY A 381 2.01 17.89 -3.10
CA GLY A 381 0.87 17.80 -3.99
C GLY A 381 0.13 19.10 -4.22
N GLN A 382 -0.57 19.13 -5.35
CA GLN A 382 -1.23 20.32 -5.89
C GLN A 382 -2.70 20.00 -6.16
N GLY A 383 -3.56 20.97 -5.88
CA GLY A 383 -4.99 20.93 -6.11
C GLY A 383 -5.47 22.09 -6.99
N PRO A 384 -6.79 22.24 -7.19
CA PRO A 384 -7.34 23.31 -8.03
C PRO A 384 -7.15 24.72 -7.45
N PHE A 385 -6.75 24.83 -6.18
CA PHE A 385 -6.54 26.10 -5.46
C PHE A 385 -5.09 26.31 -4.99
N GLY A 386 -4.13 25.48 -5.43
CA GLY A 386 -2.73 25.54 -5.00
C GLY A 386 -2.28 24.31 -4.21
N ALA A 387 -1.28 24.48 -3.35
CA ALA A 387 -0.72 23.40 -2.53
C ALA A 387 -1.77 22.78 -1.62
N ILE A 388 -1.79 21.44 -1.53
CA ILE A 388 -2.72 20.72 -0.64
C ILE A 388 -2.15 20.62 0.79
N GLU A 389 -0.85 20.85 0.95
CA GLU A 389 -0.14 20.79 2.23
C GLU A 389 -0.26 19.42 2.94
N MET A 390 -0.40 18.34 2.17
CA MET A 390 -0.54 16.97 2.68
C MET A 390 0.48 16.05 2.05
N GLY A 391 0.77 14.93 2.68
CA GLY A 391 1.66 13.87 2.22
C GLY A 391 1.20 12.52 2.74
N GLY A 392 2.05 11.49 2.65
CA GLY A 392 1.86 10.22 3.35
C GLY A 392 0.54 9.54 3.01
N MET A 393 -0.23 9.20 4.05
CA MET A 393 -1.51 8.51 4.01
C MET A 393 -2.68 9.45 3.66
N PHE A 394 -2.67 10.00 2.44
CA PHE A 394 -3.71 10.88 1.92
C PHE A 394 -4.04 10.53 0.47
N THR A 395 -5.31 10.52 0.09
CA THR A 395 -5.74 10.54 -1.32
C THR A 395 -7.04 11.32 -1.47
N VAL A 396 -7.52 11.42 -2.71
CA VAL A 396 -8.80 12.05 -3.04
C VAL A 396 -9.77 11.01 -3.59
N MET A 397 -10.94 10.92 -2.96
CA MET A 397 -12.09 10.26 -3.54
C MET A 397 -12.79 11.22 -4.52
N LYS A 398 -12.90 10.79 -5.78
CA LYS A 398 -13.42 11.61 -6.88
C LYS A 398 -14.78 11.08 -7.32
N VAL A 399 -15.86 11.73 -6.86
CA VAL A 399 -17.24 11.36 -7.18
C VAL A 399 -17.69 12.11 -8.43
N ARG A 400 -18.11 11.40 -9.48
CA ARG A 400 -18.52 12.00 -10.76
C ARG A 400 -19.81 11.40 -11.30
N ARG A 401 -20.71 12.25 -11.80
CA ARG A 401 -21.94 11.80 -12.48
C ARG A 401 -21.64 11.02 -13.76
N ASP A 402 -20.70 11.52 -14.55
CA ASP A 402 -20.45 11.02 -15.92
C ASP A 402 -19.34 9.97 -16.01
N LEU A 403 -18.87 9.44 -14.86
CA LEU A 403 -17.90 8.35 -14.86
C LEU A 403 -18.57 7.06 -15.35
N SER A 404 -17.96 6.39 -16.33
CA SER A 404 -18.48 5.11 -16.81
C SER A 404 -18.34 4.04 -15.72
N ARG A 405 -19.31 3.10 -15.67
CA ARG A 405 -19.42 2.10 -14.60
C ARG A 405 -18.15 1.28 -14.36
N ASN A 406 -17.38 1.02 -15.43
CA ASN A 406 -16.19 0.17 -15.38
C ASN A 406 -14.87 0.96 -15.50
N SER A 407 -14.92 2.30 -15.52
CA SER A 407 -13.70 3.12 -15.57
C SER A 407 -13.15 3.38 -14.18
N TYR A 408 -11.83 3.22 -14.04
CA TYR A 408 -11.05 3.60 -12.85
C TYR A 408 -10.04 4.71 -13.19
N ALA A 409 -10.18 5.36 -14.34
CA ALA A 409 -9.33 6.47 -14.71
C ALA A 409 -9.62 7.71 -13.84
N ASP A 410 -8.58 8.49 -13.52
CA ASP A 410 -8.74 9.78 -12.85
C ASP A 410 -9.57 10.74 -13.74
N PRO A 411 -10.74 11.21 -13.28
CA PRO A 411 -11.57 12.15 -14.03
C PRO A 411 -11.08 13.60 -13.97
N GLY A 412 -9.93 13.88 -13.36
CA GLY A 412 -9.40 15.23 -13.13
C GLY A 412 -10.06 15.93 -11.94
N TRP A 413 -9.86 17.24 -11.80
CA TRP A 413 -10.41 18.03 -10.69
C TRP A 413 -11.91 18.28 -10.83
N TYR A 414 -12.60 18.32 -9.70
CA TYR A 414 -14.02 18.62 -9.66
C TYR A 414 -14.30 20.06 -10.07
N LYS A 415 -15.33 20.26 -10.90
CA LYS A 415 -15.81 21.59 -11.29
C LYS A 415 -16.85 22.07 -10.28
N HIS A 416 -16.44 22.92 -9.36
CA HIS A 416 -17.32 23.47 -8.33
C HIS A 416 -18.47 24.27 -8.96
N PRO A 417 -19.73 24.02 -8.58
CA PRO A 417 -20.84 24.89 -8.96
C PRO A 417 -20.63 26.35 -8.51
N LYS A 418 -21.27 27.28 -9.22
CA LYS A 418 -21.21 28.70 -8.84
C LYS A 418 -21.73 28.89 -7.41
N GLY A 419 -20.97 29.61 -6.58
CA GLY A 419 -21.35 29.93 -5.20
C GLY A 419 -21.07 28.82 -4.18
N THR A 420 -20.44 27.71 -4.57
CA THR A 420 -20.12 26.60 -3.64
C THR A 420 -18.64 26.52 -3.26
N VAL A 421 -17.90 27.61 -3.48
CA VAL A 421 -16.50 27.75 -3.07
C VAL A 421 -16.47 28.87 -2.02
N ALA A 422 -15.74 28.65 -0.94
CA ALA A 422 -15.55 29.68 0.08
C ALA A 422 -14.91 30.92 -0.56
N TYR A 423 -15.32 32.11 -0.10
CA TYR A 423 -14.83 33.38 -0.62
C TYR A 423 -14.41 34.28 0.54
N GLU A 424 -13.51 35.22 0.24
CA GLU A 424 -13.08 36.22 1.19
C GLU A 424 -14.25 37.12 1.59
N TYR A 425 -14.48 37.29 2.88
CA TYR A 425 -15.47 38.27 3.36
C TYR A 425 -14.91 39.69 3.22
N THR A 426 -15.45 40.44 2.26
CA THR A 426 -15.00 41.81 1.93
C THR A 426 -15.76 42.91 2.69
N GLY A 427 -16.65 42.55 3.62
CA GLY A 427 -17.40 43.52 4.44
C GLY A 427 -18.71 44.03 3.84
N THR A 428 -19.09 43.62 2.63
CA THR A 428 -20.42 43.88 2.05
C THR A 428 -21.38 42.71 2.29
N GLY A 429 -22.68 42.99 2.38
CA GLY A 429 -23.73 42.08 2.91
C GLY A 429 -23.70 40.67 2.32
N ILE A 430 -23.98 39.67 3.17
CA ILE A 430 -24.02 38.24 2.83
C ILE A 430 -25.27 37.87 2.00
N ASP A 431 -26.23 38.81 1.87
CA ASP A 431 -27.56 38.60 1.31
C ASP A 431 -27.81 39.45 0.04
N ASP A 432 -27.12 39.14 -1.07
CA ASP A 432 -27.50 39.61 -2.43
C ASP A 432 -27.76 38.43 -3.39
#